data_AF-A0A822HNI8-F1
#
_entry.id   AF-A0A822HNI8-F1
#
_cell.length_a   1.000
_cell.length_b   1.000
_cell.length_c   1.000
_cell.angle_alpha   90.00
_cell.angle_beta   90.00
_cell.angle_gamma   90.00
#
_symmetry.space_group_name_H-M   'P 1'
#
loop_
_entity.id
_entity.type
_entity.pdbx_description
1 polymer ?
#
loop_
_entity_poly.entity_id
_entity_poly.type
_entity_poly.pdbx_seq_one_letter_code
_entity_poly.pdbx_strand_id
1 'polypeptide(L)' 'MSIVHEVTLGAHCGFRILGLALITNKCLSEYDSTVEALHEDVIRISELKANVLQQLTLDFVSVIKQNQI' A
#
# COMPACT_ATOMS: atom_id res chain seq x y z
N MET A 1 -2.61 -9.49 1.03
CA MET A 1 -1.67 -10.62 0.86
C MET A 1 -1.16 -10.60 -0.58
N SER A 2 -0.09 -9.85 -0.85
CA SER A 2 0.46 -9.65 -2.21
C SER A 2 1.87 -9.02 -2.12
N ILE A 3 2.40 -8.46 -3.22
CA ILE A 3 3.58 -7.58 -3.33
C ILE A 3 4.94 -8.27 -3.25
N VAL A 4 5.11 -9.26 -2.37
CA VAL A 4 6.44 -9.87 -2.14
C VAL A 4 6.98 -10.56 -3.39
N HIS A 5 6.13 -11.22 -4.17
CA HIS A 5 6.57 -11.95 -5.36
C HIS A 5 7.06 -10.98 -6.45
N GLU A 6 6.34 -9.89 -6.67
CA GLU A 6 6.67 -8.86 -7.66
C GLU A 6 7.95 -8.11 -7.27
N VAL A 7 8.08 -7.74 -6.00
CA VAL A 7 9.28 -7.05 -5.47
C VAL A 7 10.50 -7.95 -5.59
N THR A 8 10.37 -9.24 -5.28
CA THR A 8 11.48 -10.20 -5.37
C THR A 8 11.99 -10.31 -6.81
N LEU A 9 11.09 -10.48 -7.78
CA LEU A 9 11.46 -10.56 -9.19
C LEU A 9 12.08 -9.24 -9.68
N GLY A 10 11.48 -8.11 -9.34
CA GLY A 10 11.99 -6.80 -9.77
C GLY A 10 13.37 -6.48 -9.18
N ALA A 11 13.60 -6.82 -7.91
CA ALA A 11 14.90 -6.66 -7.28
C ALA A 11 15.95 -7.57 -7.92
N HIS A 12 15.61 -8.82 -8.23
CA HIS A 12 16.49 -9.73 -8.97
C HIS A 12 16.88 -9.16 -10.34
N CYS A 13 15.96 -8.47 -11.02
CA CYS A 13 16.23 -7.79 -12.30
C CYS A 13 16.92 -6.43 -12.17
N GLY A 14 17.27 -5.97 -10.97
CA GLY A 14 17.99 -4.71 -10.73
C GLY A 14 17.11 -3.46 -10.72
N PHE A 15 15.79 -3.58 -10.57
CA PHE A 15 14.91 -2.41 -10.42
C PHE A 15 15.07 -1.73 -9.05
N ARG A 16 15.01 -0.39 -9.06
CA ARG A 16 14.78 0.40 -7.84
C ARG A 16 13.28 0.46 -7.57
N ILE A 17 12.85 -0.08 -6.44
CA ILE A 17 11.43 -0.32 -6.15
C ILE A 17 10.99 0.51 -4.94
N LEU A 18 9.84 1.16 -5.04
CA LEU A 18 9.08 1.72 -3.92
C LEU A 18 7.84 0.86 -3.67
N GLY A 19 7.60 0.45 -2.42
CA GLY A 19 6.35 -0.18 -1.99
C GLY A 19 5.57 0.72 -1.04
N LEU A 20 4.26 0.77 -1.21
CA LEU A 20 3.33 1.47 -0.32
C LEU A 20 2.24 0.48 0.16
N ALA A 21 1.89 0.56 1.44
CA ALA A 21 0.80 -0.22 2.01
C ALA A 21 -0.21 0.73 2.65
N LEU A 22 -1.46 0.63 2.23
CA LEU A 22 -2.57 1.29 2.90
C LEU A 22 -3.00 0.43 4.09
N ILE A 23 -3.00 1.00 5.29
CA ILE A 23 -3.56 0.34 6.47
C ILE A 23 -5.09 0.39 6.35
N THR A 24 -5.68 -0.75 5.98
CA THR A 24 -7.14 -0.87 5.74
C THR A 24 -7.89 -1.46 6.92
N ASN A 25 -7.21 -2.14 7.82
CA ASN A 25 -7.77 -2.65 9.07
C ASN A 25 -6.69 -2.74 10.16
N LYS A 26 -7.11 -2.93 11.41
CA LYS A 26 -6.22 -3.31 12.51
C LYS A 26 -6.29 -4.84 12.66
N CYS A 27 -5.13 -5.47 12.84
CA CYS A 27 -5.08 -6.89 13.18
C CYS A 27 -5.66 -7.12 14.58
N LEU A 28 -6.52 -8.12 14.71
CA LEU A 28 -7.12 -8.50 16.00
C LEU A 28 -6.10 -9.34 16.77
N SER A 29 -5.82 -8.93 18.01
CA SER A 29 -4.86 -9.61 18.90
C SER A 29 -5.53 -10.27 20.11
N GLU A 30 -6.85 -10.12 20.26
CA GLU A 30 -7.62 -10.62 21.39
C GLU A 30 -8.55 -11.75 20.93
N TYR A 31 -8.56 -12.85 21.68
CA TYR A 31 -9.33 -14.04 21.34
C TYR A 31 -10.85 -13.86 21.52
N ASP A 32 -11.28 -13.02 22.47
CA ASP A 32 -12.70 -12.79 22.77
C ASP A 32 -13.29 -11.59 22.00
N SER A 33 -12.64 -11.17 20.91
CA SER A 33 -13.13 -10.03 20.12
C SER A 33 -14.37 -10.41 19.33
N THR A 34 -15.40 -9.56 19.40
CA THR A 34 -16.61 -9.68 18.55
C THR A 34 -16.44 -8.99 17.20
N VAL A 35 -15.29 -8.34 16.96
CA VAL A 35 -14.98 -7.64 15.71
C VAL A 35 -14.29 -8.61 14.79
N GLU A 36 -14.73 -8.70 13.54
CA GLU A 36 -14.08 -9.50 12.50
C GLU A 36 -13.42 -8.60 11.46
N ALA A 37 -12.30 -9.05 10.88
CA ALA A 37 -11.67 -8.36 9.76
C ALA A 37 -12.40 -8.70 8.47
N LEU A 38 -13.28 -7.79 8.02
CA LEU A 38 -14.10 -7.96 6.82
C LEU A 38 -13.48 -7.28 5.59
N HIS A 39 -13.66 -7.89 4.42
CA HIS A 39 -13.11 -7.33 3.18
C HIS A 39 -13.89 -6.09 2.71
N GLU A 40 -15.17 -5.99 3.05
CA GLU A 40 -16.03 -4.84 2.78
C GLU A 40 -15.47 -3.57 3.46
N ASP A 41 -14.96 -3.70 4.69
CA ASP A 41 -14.29 -2.60 5.39
C ASP A 41 -12.97 -2.23 4.72
N VAL A 42 -12.23 -3.22 4.22
CA VAL A 42 -11.01 -2.98 3.45
C VAL A 42 -11.30 -2.15 2.19
N ILE A 43 -12.35 -2.50 1.46
CA ILE A 43 -12.80 -1.75 0.27
C ILE A 43 -13.20 -0.33 0.65
N ARG A 44 -14.06 -0.18 1.68
CA ARG A 44 -14.55 1.13 2.14
C ARG A 44 -13.40 2.06 2.54
N ILE A 45 -12.42 1.57 3.31
CA ILE A 45 -11.25 2.38 3.67
C ILE A 45 -10.39 2.72 2.45
N SER A 46 -10.26 1.80 1.50
CA SER A 46 -9.52 2.02 0.26
C SER A 46 -10.15 3.15 -0.58
N GLU A 47 -11.47 3.15 -0.73
CA GLU A 47 -12.21 4.22 -1.42
C GLU A 47 -12.05 5.57 -0.72
N LEU A 48 -12.21 5.60 0.61
CA LEU A 48 -12.04 6.81 1.42
C LEU A 48 -10.63 7.41 1.33
N LYS A 49 -9.61 6.60 1.07
CA LYS A 49 -8.20 7.00 1.03
C LYS A 49 -7.63 7.10 -0.39
N ALA A 50 -8.42 6.79 -1.42
CA ALA A 50 -7.97 6.78 -2.81
C ALA A 50 -7.30 8.11 -3.23
N ASN A 51 -7.95 9.24 -2.95
CA ASN A 51 -7.43 10.56 -3.32
C ASN A 51 -6.11 10.89 -2.61
N VAL A 52 -5.97 10.49 -1.33
CA VAL A 52 -4.74 10.72 -0.56
C VAL A 52 -3.60 9.89 -1.13
N LEU A 53 -3.86 8.61 -1.43
CA LEU A 53 -2.85 7.72 -2.00
C LEU A 53 -2.44 8.17 -3.41
N GLN A 54 -3.39 8.67 -4.21
CA GLN A 54 -3.12 9.24 -5.52
C GLN A 54 -2.22 10.47 -5.42
N GLN A 55 -2.56 11.42 -4.54
CA GLN A 55 -1.76 12.64 -4.36
C GLN A 55 -0.34 12.31 -3.91
N LEU A 56 -0.19 11.44 -2.90
CA LEU A 56 1.12 11.00 -2.42
C LEU A 56 1.96 10.38 -3.55
N THR A 57 1.34 9.57 -4.40
CA THR A 57 2.02 8.94 -5.54
C THR A 57 2.44 9.99 -6.58
N LEU A 58 1.57 10.96 -6.88
CA LEU A 58 1.89 12.07 -7.81
C LEU A 58 3.05 12.92 -7.29
N ASP A 59 3.05 13.25 -6.00
CA ASP A 59 4.11 14.03 -5.37
C ASP A 59 5.44 13.27 -5.44
N PHE A 60 5.42 11.97 -5.13
CA PHE A 60 6.60 11.11 -5.20
C PHE A 60 7.17 11.03 -6.64
N VAL A 61 6.32 10.80 -7.64
CA VAL A 61 6.76 10.78 -9.05
C VAL A 61 7.33 12.13 -9.47
N SER A 62 6.75 13.24 -9.00
CA SER A 62 7.25 14.58 -9.30
C SER A 62 8.66 14.80 -8.74
N VAL A 63 8.94 14.32 -7.52
CA VAL A 63 10.27 14.35 -6.91
C VAL A 63 11.27 13.49 -7.71
N ILE A 64 10.86 12.30 -8.17
CA ILE A 64 11.74 11.47 -9.01
C ILE A 64 12.13 12.20 -10.29
N LYS A 65 11.16 12.81 -11.00
CA LYS A 65 11.42 13.52 -12.26
C LYS A 65 12.41 14.67 -12.08
N GLN A 66 12.33 15.39 -10.97
CA GLN A 66 13.23 16.51 -10.67
C GLN A 66 14.66 16.06 -10.34
N ASN A 67 14.81 14.86 -9.76
CA ASN A 67 16.10 14.30 -9.36
C ASN A 67 16.79 13.46 -10.46
N GLN A 68 16.17 13.34 -11.64
CA GLN A 68 16.81 12.80 -12.85
C GLN A 68 17.42 13.96 -13.66
N ILE A 69 18.60 14.43 -13.23
CA ILE A 69 19.55 15.24 -14.01
C ILE A 69 20.61 14.30 -14.58
#